data_AF-A0A9E5DG81-F1
#
_entry.id   AF-A0A9E5DG81-F1
#
_cell.length_a   1.000
_cell.length_b   1.000
_cell.length_c   1.000
_cell.angle_alpha   90.00
_cell.angle_beta   90.00
_cell.angle_gamma   90.00
#
_symmetry.space_group_name_H-M   'P 1'
#
loop_
_entity.id
_entity.type
_entity.pdbx_description
1 polymer ?
#
loop_
_entity_poly.entity_id
_entity_poly.type
_entity_poly.pdbx_seq_one_letter_code
_entity_poly.pdbx_strand_id
1 'polypeptide(L)' 'MISVKVGKEWLELLEKLASNKRMKLSEFIERYVLKEDECLNIPYIEPSGYKKINLNIAGSEEQVENAIKFYLFCISPQ' A
#
# COMPACT_ATOMS: atom_id res chain seq x y z
N MET A 1 -15.31 0.19 -5.86
CA MET A 1 -14.26 1.23 -5.92
C MET A 1 -14.26 2.00 -4.62
N ILE A 2 -13.11 2.04 -3.95
CA ILE A 2 -12.93 2.77 -2.69
C ILE A 2 -11.81 3.79 -2.85
N SER A 3 -11.89 4.89 -2.10
CA SER A 3 -10.85 5.92 -2.06
C SER A 3 -10.11 5.81 -0.73
N VAL A 4 -8.78 5.66 -0.78
CA VAL A 4 -7.95 5.40 0.39
C VAL A 4 -6.90 6.49 0.51
N LYS A 5 -6.72 7.05 1.72
CA LYS A 5 -5.60 7.94 2.03
C LYS A 5 -4.36 7.12 2.35
N VAL A 6 -3.29 7.37 1.63
CA VAL A 6 -1.99 6.72 1.81
C VAL A 6 -0.92 7.78 2.01
N GLY A 7 0.05 7.51 2.89
CA GLY A 7 1.20 8.38 3.09
C GLY A 7 1.94 8.64 1.77
N LYS A 8 2.38 9.87 1.53
CA LYS A 8 3.05 10.25 0.27
C LYS A 8 4.28 9.39 0.00
N GLU A 9 5.13 9.22 1.01
CA GLU A 9 6.37 8.46 0.95
C GLU A 9 6.09 6.97 0.72
N TRP A 10 5.02 6.44 1.33
CA TRP A 10 4.61 5.05 1.15
C TRP A 10 4.12 4.83 -0.29
N LEU A 11 3.38 5.81 -0.82
CA LEU A 11 2.91 5.78 -2.20
C LEU A 11 4.09 5.78 -3.18
N GLU A 12 5.10 6.61 -2.96
CA GLU A 12 6.31 6.64 -3.79
C GLU A 12 7.06 5.30 -3.78
N LEU A 13 7.14 4.64 -2.61
CA LEU A 13 7.70 3.29 -2.51
C LEU A 13 6.88 2.28 -3.32
N LEU A 14 5.55 2.27 -3.16
CA LEU A 14 4.65 1.39 -3.90
C LEU A 14 4.71 1.64 -5.41
N GLU A 15 4.79 2.90 -5.85
CA GLU A 15 4.92 3.26 -7.27
C GLU A 15 6.23 2.75 -7.86
N LYS A 16 7.34 2.87 -7.11
CA LYS A 16 8.64 2.33 -7.53
C LYS A 16 8.61 0.81 -7.63
N LEU A 17 7.99 0.12 -6.66
CA LEU A 17 7.84 -1.34 -6.67
C LEU A 17 6.95 -1.82 -7.83
N ALA A 18 5.83 -1.15 -8.07
CA ALA A 18 4.93 -1.42 -9.19
C ALA A 18 5.65 -1.21 -10.53
N SER A 19 6.42 -0.12 -10.65
CA SER A 19 7.22 0.20 -11.84
C SER A 19 8.30 -0.85 -12.12
N ASN A 20 9.00 -1.33 -11.08
CA ASN A 20 9.98 -2.42 -11.21
C ASN A 20 9.35 -3.71 -11.74
N LYS A 21 8.07 -3.97 -11.41
CA LYS A 21 7.29 -5.10 -11.94
C LYS A 21 6.56 -4.78 -13.26
N ARG A 22 6.71 -3.57 -13.81
CA ARG A 22 6.01 -3.06 -15.00
C ARG A 22 4.48 -3.14 -14.88
N MET A 23 3.95 -2.87 -13.68
CA MET A 23 2.52 -2.89 -13.38
C MET A 23 2.01 -1.51 -12.99
N LYS A 24 0.70 -1.29 -13.18
CA LYS A 24 0.03 -0.11 -12.61
C LYS A 24 -0.01 -0.24 -11.09
N LEU A 25 0.13 0.88 -10.39
CA LEU A 25 0.09 0.94 -8.93
C LEU A 25 -1.17 0.26 -8.35
N SER A 26 -2.35 0.53 -8.90
CA SER A 26 -3.60 -0.08 -8.43
C SER A 26 -3.57 -1.60 -8.56
N GLU A 27 -3.13 -2.12 -9.72
CA GLU A 27 -3.00 -3.56 -9.95
C GLU A 27 -1.95 -4.20 -9.01
N PHE A 28 -0.85 -3.50 -8.76
CA PHE A 28 0.19 -3.94 -7.84
C PHE A 28 -0.35 -4.08 -6.41
N ILE A 29 -1.05 -3.06 -5.91
CA ILE A 29 -1.67 -3.11 -4.57
C ILE A 29 -2.68 -4.26 -4.50
N GLU A 30 -3.55 -4.38 -5.50
CA GLU A 30 -4.61 -5.39 -5.54
C GLU A 30 -4.08 -6.83 -5.59
N ARG A 31 -2.92 -7.05 -6.22
CA ARG A 31 -2.37 -8.40 -6.43
C ARG A 31 -1.32 -8.83 -5.42
N TYR A 32 -0.52 -7.88 -4.91
CA TYR A 32 0.63 -8.18 -4.06
C TYR A 32 0.39 -7.69 -2.63
N VAL A 33 0.06 -6.41 -2.46
CA VAL A 33 -0.08 -5.80 -1.13
C VAL A 33 -1.26 -6.39 -0.34
N LEU A 34 -2.39 -6.64 -1.01
CA LEU A 34 -3.61 -7.13 -0.34
C LEU A 34 -3.70 -8.65 -0.20
N LYS A 35 -2.80 -9.40 -0.84
CA LYS A 35 -2.91 -10.86 -0.95
C LYS A 35 -1.69 -11.61 -0.45
N GLU A 36 -0.52 -10.98 -0.38
CA GLU A 36 0.68 -11.63 0.14
C GLU A 36 0.75 -11.54 1.66
N ASP A 37 1.09 -12.65 2.29
CA ASP A 37 1.47 -12.74 3.70
C ASP A 37 2.92 -12.31 3.95
N GLU A 38 3.60 -11.79 2.92
CA GLU A 38 4.99 -11.35 2.97
C GLU A 38 5.11 -9.82 3.12
N CYS A 39 6.12 -9.38 3.87
CA CYS A 39 6.45 -7.98 4.07
C CYS A 39 7.92 -7.70 3.72
N LEU A 40 8.22 -6.48 3.29
CA LEU A 40 9.54 -6.05 2.84
C LEU A 40 10.47 -5.64 3.98
N ASN A 41 9.94 -5.48 5.19
CA ASN A 41 10.68 -5.07 6.39
C ASN A 41 11.53 -3.80 6.19
N ILE A 42 10.98 -2.82 5.47
CA ILE A 42 11.60 -1.51 5.32
C ILE A 42 11.43 -0.76 6.65
N PRO A 43 12.37 0.09 7.08
CA PRO A 43 12.16 0.95 8.24
C PRO A 43 10.90 1.81 8.08
N TYR A 44 10.11 1.92 9.13
CA TYR A 44 8.92 2.77 9.12
C TYR A 44 9.28 4.22 8.83
N ILE A 45 8.50 4.84 7.95
CA ILE A 45 8.63 6.24 7.58
C ILE A 45 7.34 6.95 8.00
N GLU A 46 7.45 7.96 8.86
CA GLU A 46 6.31 8.79 9.20
C GLU A 46 5.91 9.64 7.97
N PRO A 47 4.64 9.56 7.50
CA PRO A 47 4.23 10.32 6.33
C PRO A 47 4.26 11.83 6.57
N SER A 48 4.87 12.59 5.67
CA SER A 48 4.79 14.07 5.70
C SER A 48 3.41 14.59 5.27
N GLY A 49 2.59 13.71 4.69
CA GLY A 49 1.22 13.98 4.31
C GLY A 49 0.60 12.80 3.59
N TYR A 50 -0.66 12.98 3.17
CA TYR A 50 -1.46 11.90 2.58
C TYR A 50 -1.90 12.25 1.17
N LYS A 51 -1.98 11.24 0.30
CA LYS A 51 -2.58 11.29 -1.03
C LYS A 51 -3.74 10.30 -1.10
N LYS A 52 -4.78 10.65 -1.85
CA LYS A 52 -5.89 9.74 -2.12
C LYS A 52 -5.59 8.91 -3.35
N ILE A 53 -5.79 7.60 -3.23
CA ILE A 53 -5.78 6.67 -4.36
C ILE A 53 -7.14 5.99 -4.48
N ASN A 54 -7.54 5.67 -5.71
CA ASN A 54 -8.76 4.93 -5.97
C ASN A 54 -8.40 3.50 -6.33
N LEU A 55 -8.94 2.54 -5.59
CA LEU A 55 -8.72 1.10 -5.79
C LEU A 55 -10.04 0.43 -6.17
N ASN A 56 -9.99 -0.58 -7.03
CA ASN A 56 -11.17 -1.29 -7.48
C ASN A 56 -11.36 -2.60 -6.72
N ILE A 57 -11.43 -2.50 -5.40
CA ILE A 57 -11.59 -3.65 -4.49
C ILE A 57 -12.86 -3.53 -3.64
N ALA A 58 -13.26 -4.65 -3.07
CA ALA A 58 -14.17 -4.71 -1.94
C ALA A 58 -13.35 -4.68 -0.64
N GLY A 59 -13.66 -3.75 0.27
CA GLY A 59 -12.94 -3.58 1.54
C GLY A 59 -13.14 -2.19 2.14
N SER A 60 -12.59 -1.96 3.33
CA SER A 60 -12.55 -0.64 3.97
C SER A 60 -11.23 0.08 3.70
N GLU A 61 -11.22 1.41 3.84
CA GLU A 61 -10.01 2.24 3.78
C GLU A 61 -8.95 1.74 4.78
N GLU A 62 -9.38 1.43 6.00
CA GLU A 62 -8.53 0.93 7.08
C GLU A 62 -7.84 -0.41 6.74
N GLN A 63 -8.56 -1.34 6.11
CA GLN A 63 -7.99 -2.62 5.70
C GLN A 63 -6.84 -2.44 4.69
N VAL A 64 -7.01 -1.53 3.73
CA VAL A 64 -5.97 -1.22 2.76
C VAL A 64 -4.78 -0.55 3.41
N GLU A 65 -5.03 0.41 4.29
CA GLU A 65 -3.96 1.10 5.01
C GLU A 65 -3.12 0.12 5.84
N ASN A 66 -3.78 -0.78 6.56
CA ASN A 66 -3.13 -1.82 7.36
C ASN A 66 -2.35 -2.81 6.49
N ALA A 67 -2.89 -3.22 5.34
CA ALA A 67 -2.18 -4.07 4.40
C ALA A 67 -0.93 -3.38 3.82
N ILE A 68 -1.00 -2.08 3.52
CA ILE A 68 0.18 -1.31 3.07
C ILE A 68 1.23 -1.22 4.17
N LYS A 69 0.82 -0.91 5.41
CA LYS A 69 1.71 -0.84 6.58
C LYS A 69 2.39 -2.18 6.85
N PHE A 70 1.63 -3.28 6.78
CA PHE A 70 2.17 -4.61 6.91
C PHE A 70 3.15 -4.92 5.77
N TYR A 71 2.74 -4.76 4.52
CA TYR A 71 3.56 -5.08 3.36
C TYR A 71 4.88 -4.31 3.33
N LEU A 72 4.87 -3.01 3.62
CA LEU A 72 6.09 -2.19 3.59
C LEU A 72 6.95 -2.37 4.84
N PHE A 73 6.34 -2.38 6.03
CA PHE A 73 7.03 -2.19 7.31
C PHE A 73 6.89 -3.35 8.29
N CYS A 74 6.21 -4.43 7.92
CA CYS A 74 5.86 -5.56 8.79
C CYS A 74 5.06 -5.15 10.03
N ILE A 75 4.30 -4.05 9.96
CA ILE A 75 3.42 -3.60 11.04
C ILE A 75 2.06 -4.24 10.83
N SER A 76 1.78 -5.34 11.54
CA SER A 76 0.44 -5.94 11.58
C SER A 76 -0.55 -5.03 12.32
N PRO A 77 -1.83 -5.00 11.89
CA PRO A 77 -2.88 -4.35 12.65
C PRO A 77 -3.00 -4.99 14.04
N GLN A 78 -3.13 -4.15 15.08
CA GLN A 78 -3.52 -4.56 16.43
C GLN A 78 -5.05 -4.52 16.58
#